data_AF-A0A6G7V9V5-F1
#
_entry.id   AF-A0A6G7V9V5-F1
#
_cell.length_a   1.000
_cell.length_b   1.000
_cell.length_c   1.000
_cell.angle_alpha   90.00
_cell.angle_beta   90.00
_cell.angle_gamma   90.00
#
_symmetry.space_group_name_H-M   'P 1'
#
loop_
_entity.id
_entity.type
_entity.pdbx_description
1 polymer ?
#
loop_
_entity_poly.entity_id
_entity_poly.type
_entity_poly.pdbx_seq_one_letter_code
_entity_poly.pdbx_strand_id
1 'polypeptide(L)'
;MQQRAKREGWQRRGSMQGIVAAAQRKADRLAAEAKREEPVVYRNDAERVQQERIAAENVRAEVLARHRDEWIEIEIYRRQALAVMQIAAETMPKDDERNESNESPDPEWTRERKALWDMAKTAADTAAANLRALMAKQEGERKAWGLDEPPPLPEVTKLSDEQLKALARGKIPGVG
;
A
#
# COMPACT_ATOMS: atom_id res chain seq x y z
N MET A 1 -24.05 64.75 -8.39
CA MET A 1 -24.56 63.42 -7.96
C MET A 1 -25.71 62.85 -8.80
N GLN A 2 -26.43 63.63 -9.63
CA GLN A 2 -27.60 63.14 -10.38
C GLN A 2 -27.31 62.19 -11.55
N GLN A 3 -26.08 62.15 -12.07
CA GLN A 3 -25.75 61.32 -13.23
C GLN A 3 -25.57 59.82 -12.90
N ARG A 4 -25.20 59.46 -11.66
CA ARG A 4 -25.13 58.04 -11.23
C ARG A 4 -26.52 57.42 -11.08
N ALA A 5 -27.48 58.15 -10.52
CA ALA A 5 -28.87 57.69 -10.35
C ALA A 5 -29.61 57.42 -11.68
N LYS A 6 -29.28 58.15 -12.76
CA LYS A 6 -29.78 57.87 -14.12
C LYS A 6 -29.17 56.60 -14.71
N ARG A 7 -27.88 56.35 -14.45
CA ARG A 7 -27.19 55.14 -14.90
C ARG A 7 -27.73 53.87 -14.23
N GLU A 8 -28.23 54.00 -13.02
CA GLU A 8 -28.82 52.91 -12.23
C GLU A 8 -30.33 52.74 -12.42
N GLY A 9 -31.00 53.57 -13.22
CA GLY A 9 -32.43 53.41 -13.55
C GLY A 9 -33.39 53.68 -12.37
N TRP A 10 -33.01 54.56 -11.45
CA TRP A 10 -33.83 54.93 -10.27
C TRP A 10 -34.81 56.09 -10.53
N GLN A 11 -35.07 56.45 -11.79
CA GLN A 11 -36.18 57.37 -12.09
C GLN A 11 -37.51 56.64 -11.92
N ARG A 12 -38.40 57.25 -11.12
CA ARG A 12 -39.73 56.77 -10.70
C ARG A 12 -40.47 56.06 -11.85
N ARG A 13 -40.66 54.75 -11.72
CA ARG A 13 -41.32 53.90 -12.75
C ARG A 13 -42.82 53.95 -12.55
N GLY A 14 -43.50 54.81 -13.31
CA GLY A 14 -44.96 54.98 -13.25
C GLY A 14 -45.78 53.92 -14.00
N SER A 15 -45.17 52.85 -14.55
CA SER A 15 -45.93 51.81 -15.26
C SER A 15 -45.40 50.41 -14.96
N MET A 16 -46.34 49.46 -14.85
CA MET A 16 -46.09 48.04 -14.58
C MET A 16 -45.15 47.40 -15.62
N GLN A 17 -45.21 47.87 -16.87
CA GLN A 17 -44.29 47.45 -17.95
C GLN A 17 -42.82 47.77 -17.65
N GLY A 18 -42.53 48.90 -16.97
CA GLY A 18 -41.16 49.28 -16.61
C GLY A 18 -40.56 48.44 -15.48
N ILE A 19 -41.41 47.80 -14.66
CA ILE A 19 -41.00 46.86 -13.61
C ILE A 19 -40.71 45.49 -14.24
N VAL A 20 -41.60 45.00 -15.11
CA VAL A 20 -41.44 43.72 -15.84
C VAL A 20 -40.15 43.72 -16.67
N ALA A 21 -39.90 44.78 -17.44
CA ALA A 21 -38.68 44.90 -18.25
C ALA A 21 -37.38 44.97 -17.42
N ALA A 22 -37.46 45.32 -16.14
CA ALA A 22 -36.33 45.34 -15.23
C ALA A 22 -36.08 43.96 -14.61
N ALA A 23 -37.17 43.29 -14.22
CA ALA A 23 -37.14 41.92 -13.74
C ALA A 23 -36.56 40.99 -14.80
N GLN A 24 -37.00 41.14 -16.06
CA GLN A 24 -36.47 40.37 -17.19
C GLN A 24 -34.97 40.58 -17.37
N ARG A 25 -34.49 41.84 -17.40
CA ARG A 25 -33.06 42.14 -17.51
C ARG A 25 -32.23 41.62 -16.34
N LYS A 26 -32.80 41.55 -15.13
CA LYS A 26 -32.14 40.96 -13.96
C LYS A 26 -32.08 39.43 -14.09
N ALA A 27 -33.16 38.79 -14.55
CA ALA A 27 -33.21 37.36 -14.80
C ALA A 27 -32.22 36.96 -15.92
N ASP A 28 -32.17 37.71 -17.01
CA ASP A 28 -31.24 37.47 -18.12
C ASP A 28 -29.78 37.61 -17.68
N ARG A 29 -29.49 38.58 -16.80
CA ARG A 29 -28.14 38.77 -16.25
C ARG A 29 -27.73 37.59 -15.35
N LEU A 30 -28.62 37.14 -14.47
CA LEU A 30 -28.39 35.97 -13.62
C LEU A 30 -28.23 34.68 -14.45
N ALA A 31 -29.03 34.52 -15.50
CA ALA A 31 -28.92 33.38 -16.42
C ALA A 31 -27.60 33.41 -17.22
N ALA A 32 -27.11 34.60 -17.59
CA ALA A 32 -25.82 34.77 -18.24
C ALA A 32 -24.63 34.53 -17.29
N GLU A 33 -24.76 34.91 -16.01
CA GLU A 33 -23.78 34.63 -14.96
C GLU A 33 -23.72 33.13 -14.64
N ALA A 34 -24.87 32.45 -14.53
CA ALA A 34 -24.94 30.99 -14.34
C ALA A 34 -24.35 30.19 -15.52
N LYS A 35 -24.43 30.72 -16.75
CA LYS A 35 -23.77 30.12 -17.92
C LYS A 35 -22.27 30.38 -18.00
N ARG A 36 -21.76 31.33 -17.20
CA ARG A 36 -20.33 31.69 -17.11
C ARG A 36 -19.60 30.98 -15.98
N GLU A 37 -20.29 30.24 -15.12
CA GLU A 37 -19.64 29.25 -14.27
C GLU A 37 -19.06 28.19 -15.20
N GLU A 38 -17.76 28.33 -15.47
CA GLU A 38 -16.98 27.35 -16.21
C GLU A 38 -17.20 25.96 -15.59
N PRO A 39 -17.34 24.90 -16.40
CA PRO A 39 -17.42 23.55 -15.88
C PRO A 39 -16.19 23.30 -15.02
N VAL A 40 -16.43 23.17 -13.71
CA VAL A 40 -15.38 23.00 -12.72
C VAL A 40 -14.48 21.83 -13.13
N VAL A 41 -13.18 22.06 -13.02
CA VAL A 41 -12.04 21.22 -13.46
C VAL A 41 -11.96 19.89 -12.68
N TYR A 42 -13.07 19.19 -12.46
CA TYR A 42 -13.10 17.94 -11.68
C TYR A 42 -12.55 16.73 -12.46
N ARG A 43 -12.49 16.79 -13.80
CA ARG A 43 -12.09 15.65 -14.63
C ARG A 43 -10.59 15.34 -14.57
N ASN A 44 -9.76 16.39 -14.59
CA ASN A 44 -8.30 16.25 -14.51
C ASN A 44 -7.85 15.83 -13.11
N ASP A 45 -8.59 16.22 -12.07
CA ASP A 45 -8.27 15.85 -10.69
C ASP A 45 -8.60 14.37 -10.41
N ALA A 46 -9.73 13.86 -10.89
CA ALA A 46 -10.09 12.45 -10.72
C ALA A 46 -9.13 11.51 -11.45
N GLU A 47 -8.75 11.85 -12.69
CA GLU A 47 -7.77 11.08 -13.46
C GLU A 47 -6.38 11.09 -12.80
N ARG A 48 -5.94 12.25 -12.28
CA ARG A 48 -4.69 12.37 -11.53
C ARG A 48 -4.69 11.52 -10.27
N VAL A 49 -5.75 11.61 -9.46
CA VAL A 49 -5.90 10.80 -8.23
C VAL A 49 -5.89 9.30 -8.56
N GLN A 50 -6.55 8.90 -9.64
CA GLN A 50 -6.55 7.51 -10.09
C GLN A 50 -5.17 7.04 -10.56
N GLN A 51 -4.41 7.89 -11.27
CA GLN A 51 -3.03 7.59 -11.67
C GLN A 51 -2.10 7.47 -10.48
N GLU A 52 -2.19 8.39 -9.51
CA GLU A 52 -1.43 8.35 -8.26
C GLU A 52 -1.72 7.06 -7.48
N ARG A 53 -3.00 6.65 -7.43
CA ARG A 53 -3.40 5.38 -6.82
C ARG A 53 -2.78 4.18 -7.53
N ILE A 54 -2.88 4.10 -8.86
CA ILE A 54 -2.28 3.01 -9.64
C ILE A 54 -0.77 2.96 -9.43
N ALA A 55 -0.10 4.13 -9.42
CA ALA A 55 1.33 4.21 -9.16
C ALA A 55 1.67 3.68 -7.75
N ALA A 56 0.90 4.07 -6.72
CA ALA A 56 1.09 3.57 -5.37
C ALA A 56 0.85 2.05 -5.27
N GLU A 57 -0.17 1.52 -5.95
CA GLU A 57 -0.45 0.09 -6.01
C GLU A 57 0.66 -0.68 -6.72
N ASN A 58 1.23 -0.14 -7.80
CA ASN A 58 2.37 -0.74 -8.51
C ASN A 58 3.62 -0.81 -7.63
N VAL A 59 3.95 0.26 -6.91
CA VAL A 59 5.10 0.28 -5.98
C VAL A 59 4.90 -0.75 -4.86
N ARG A 60 3.68 -0.83 -4.30
CA ARG A 60 3.34 -1.85 -3.31
C ARG A 60 3.51 -3.27 -3.85
N ALA A 61 3.08 -3.52 -5.08
CA ALA A 61 3.22 -4.83 -5.74
C ALA A 61 4.71 -5.19 -5.95
N GLU A 62 5.55 -4.23 -6.33
CA GLU A 62 6.99 -4.42 -6.50
C GLU A 62 7.69 -4.75 -5.18
N VAL A 63 7.33 -4.06 -4.09
CA VAL A 63 7.85 -4.36 -2.74
C VAL A 63 7.51 -5.81 -2.35
N LEU A 64 6.26 -6.23 -2.57
CA LEU A 64 5.83 -7.60 -2.26
C LEU A 64 6.52 -8.66 -3.14
N ALA A 65 6.78 -8.35 -4.42
CA ALA A 65 7.52 -9.24 -5.30
C ALA A 65 8.96 -9.43 -4.79
N ARG A 66 9.66 -8.34 -4.50
CA ARG A 66 11.01 -8.37 -3.91
C ARG A 66 11.05 -9.14 -2.59
N HIS A 67 10.05 -8.96 -1.71
CA HIS A 67 9.98 -9.73 -0.45
C HIS A 67 9.91 -11.24 -0.69
N ARG A 68 9.15 -11.67 -1.70
CA ARG A 68 9.04 -13.10 -2.06
C ARG A 68 10.37 -13.65 -2.56
N ASP A 69 11.09 -12.89 -3.38
CA ASP A 69 12.41 -13.29 -3.88
C ASP A 69 13.44 -13.41 -2.74
N GLU A 70 13.45 -12.45 -1.82
CA GLU A 70 14.31 -12.50 -0.62
C GLU A 70 14.02 -13.74 0.25
N TRP A 71 12.75 -14.15 0.37
CA TRP A 71 12.38 -15.37 1.09
C TRP A 71 12.91 -16.64 0.41
N ILE A 72 12.86 -16.69 -0.92
CA ILE A 72 13.39 -17.83 -1.68
C ILE A 72 14.90 -17.96 -1.45
N GLU A 73 15.63 -16.85 -1.52
CA GLU A 73 17.08 -16.84 -1.33
C GLU A 73 17.48 -17.34 0.07
N ILE A 74 16.84 -16.81 1.12
CA ILE A 74 17.14 -17.21 2.50
C ILE A 74 16.75 -18.67 2.76
N GLU A 75 15.64 -19.15 2.20
CA GLU A 75 15.22 -20.53 2.34
C GLU A 75 16.23 -21.51 1.69
N ILE A 76 16.88 -21.12 0.59
CA ILE A 76 17.97 -21.92 -0.01
C ILE A 76 19.13 -22.07 0.97
N TYR A 77 19.60 -20.97 1.57
CA TYR A 77 20.69 -21.02 2.54
C TYR A 77 20.32 -21.84 3.79
N ARG A 78 19.08 -21.70 4.27
CA ARG A 78 18.57 -22.52 5.39
C ARG A 78 18.61 -24.00 5.05
N ARG A 79 18.12 -24.40 3.87
CA ARG A 79 18.13 -25.81 3.44
C ARG A 79 19.54 -26.36 3.31
N GLN A 80 20.46 -25.58 2.77
CA GLN A 80 21.87 -25.97 2.69
C GLN A 80 22.47 -26.18 4.08
N ALA A 81 22.24 -25.26 5.03
CA ALA A 81 22.73 -25.41 6.40
C ALA A 81 22.16 -26.66 7.09
N LEU A 82 20.86 -26.93 6.92
CA LEU A 82 20.21 -28.13 7.46
C LEU A 82 20.75 -29.42 6.85
N ALA A 83 21.00 -29.45 5.54
CA ALA A 83 21.59 -30.61 4.88
C ALA A 83 22.98 -30.92 5.43
N VAL A 84 23.82 -29.91 5.64
CA VAL A 84 25.15 -30.09 6.25
C VAL A 84 25.03 -30.60 7.69
N MET A 85 24.10 -30.07 8.49
CA MET A 85 23.85 -30.59 9.84
C MET A 85 23.37 -32.04 9.84
N GLN A 86 22.52 -32.43 8.88
CA GLN A 86 22.04 -33.80 8.76
C GLN A 86 23.19 -34.76 8.42
N ILE A 87 24.06 -34.40 7.47
CA ILE A 87 25.26 -35.19 7.14
C ILE A 87 26.18 -35.29 8.38
N ALA A 88 26.37 -34.20 9.11
CA ALA A 88 27.16 -34.22 10.34
C ALA A 88 26.52 -35.13 11.42
N ALA A 89 25.19 -35.13 11.56
CA ALA A 89 24.48 -35.96 12.50
C ALA A 89 24.52 -37.46 12.13
N GLU A 90 24.36 -37.79 10.85
CA GLU A 90 24.42 -39.17 10.34
C GLU A 90 25.82 -39.76 10.43
N THR A 91 26.84 -38.90 10.31
CA THR A 91 28.21 -39.34 10.50
C THR A 91 28.50 -39.59 11.98
N MET A 92 28.02 -38.79 12.93
CA MET A 92 28.34 -39.00 14.36
C MET A 92 27.89 -40.38 14.88
N PRO A 93 28.76 -41.12 15.62
CA PRO A 93 28.37 -42.40 16.20
C PRO A 93 27.27 -42.15 17.23
N LYS A 94 26.20 -42.96 17.17
CA LYS A 94 25.21 -42.98 18.25
C LYS A 94 25.91 -43.51 19.50
N ASP A 95 25.65 -42.88 20.64
CA ASP A 95 26.30 -43.24 21.90
C ASP A 95 26.09 -44.72 22.29
N ASP A 96 25.09 -45.37 21.70
CA ASP A 96 24.75 -46.79 21.88
C ASP A 96 25.77 -47.75 21.24
N GLU A 97 26.49 -47.35 20.19
CA GLU A 97 27.51 -48.20 19.51
C GLU A 97 28.90 -48.10 20.15
N ARG A 98 29.13 -47.16 21.09
CA ARG A 98 30.44 -46.98 21.76
C ARG A 98 30.78 -48.07 22.77
N ASN A 99 29.83 -48.93 23.13
CA ASN A 99 29.98 -49.87 24.25
C ASN A 99 30.39 -51.29 23.81
N GLU A 100 30.47 -51.57 22.50
CA GLU A 100 30.71 -52.93 21.98
C GLU A 100 32.12 -53.16 21.41
N SER A 101 32.81 -52.13 20.93
CA SER A 101 34.21 -52.23 20.50
C SER A 101 35.13 -51.60 21.54
N ASN A 102 35.93 -52.43 22.21
CA ASN A 102 36.93 -52.02 23.21
C ASN A 102 38.13 -51.23 22.61
N GLU A 103 37.95 -50.64 21.43
CA GLU A 103 38.94 -49.85 20.71
C GLU A 103 38.67 -48.36 20.97
N SER A 104 39.65 -47.69 21.57
CA SER A 104 39.58 -46.23 21.72
C SER A 104 39.48 -45.60 20.33
N PRO A 105 38.46 -44.75 20.07
CA PRO A 105 38.33 -44.09 18.78
C PRO A 105 39.57 -43.22 18.52
N ASP A 106 40.02 -43.22 17.27
CA ASP A 106 41.14 -42.39 16.83
C ASP A 106 40.91 -40.91 17.22
N PRO A 107 41.80 -40.32 18.04
CA PRO A 107 41.64 -38.95 18.53
C PRO A 107 41.68 -37.88 17.42
N GLU A 108 42.25 -38.15 16.25
CA GLU A 108 42.20 -37.19 15.13
C GLU A 108 40.83 -37.20 14.44
N TRP A 109 40.27 -38.38 14.20
CA TRP A 109 38.96 -38.58 13.58
C TRP A 109 37.81 -37.94 14.38
N THR A 110 37.91 -37.92 15.71
CA THR A 110 36.94 -37.25 16.58
C THR A 110 37.04 -35.72 16.56
N ARG A 111 38.24 -35.16 16.30
CA ARG A 111 38.44 -33.70 16.20
C ARG A 111 37.86 -33.12 14.91
N GLU A 112 38.11 -33.77 13.77
CA GLU A 112 37.59 -33.31 12.47
C GLU A 112 36.06 -33.31 12.44
N ARG A 113 35.43 -34.36 12.98
CA ARG A 113 33.97 -34.45 13.08
C ARG A 113 33.36 -33.40 14.00
N LYS A 114 33.99 -33.14 15.15
CA LYS A 114 33.56 -32.07 16.04
C LYS A 114 33.66 -30.69 15.36
N ALA A 115 34.74 -30.45 14.63
CA ALA A 115 34.90 -29.23 13.84
C ALA A 115 33.80 -29.09 12.77
N LEU A 116 33.47 -30.17 12.05
CA LEU A 116 32.37 -30.17 11.07
C LEU A 116 31.02 -29.88 11.71
N TRP A 117 30.73 -30.47 12.87
CA TRP A 117 29.51 -30.18 13.64
C TRP A 117 29.43 -28.72 14.08
N ASP A 118 30.53 -28.18 14.62
CA ASP A 118 30.59 -26.79 15.08
C ASP A 118 30.42 -25.80 13.90
N MET A 119 31.02 -26.10 12.74
CA MET A 119 30.80 -25.34 11.50
C MET A 119 29.34 -25.40 11.03
N ALA A 120 28.75 -26.60 10.99
CA ALA A 120 27.36 -26.80 10.57
C ALA A 120 26.38 -26.06 11.49
N LYS A 121 26.60 -26.15 12.80
CA LYS A 121 25.82 -25.44 13.81
C LYS A 121 25.91 -23.93 13.65
N THR A 122 27.13 -23.41 13.47
CA THR A 122 27.36 -21.97 13.25
C THR A 122 26.65 -21.48 11.99
N ALA A 123 26.69 -22.26 10.90
CA ALA A 123 25.97 -21.95 9.67
C ALA A 123 24.45 -21.91 9.87
N ALA A 124 23.89 -22.88 10.62
CA ALA A 124 22.47 -22.92 10.93
C ALA A 124 22.02 -21.75 11.82
N ASP A 125 22.80 -21.40 12.85
CA ASP A 125 22.53 -20.25 13.71
C ASP A 125 22.59 -18.94 12.92
N THR A 126 23.54 -18.82 11.99
CA THR A 126 23.66 -17.66 11.09
C THR A 126 22.45 -17.56 10.16
N ALA A 127 22.02 -18.67 9.55
CA ALA A 127 20.83 -18.69 8.71
C ALA A 127 19.56 -18.29 9.49
N ALA A 128 19.43 -18.74 10.73
CA ALA A 128 18.33 -18.35 11.61
C ALA A 128 18.35 -16.85 11.98
N ALA A 129 19.54 -16.28 12.21
CA ALA A 129 19.69 -14.85 12.44
C ALA A 129 19.30 -14.03 11.21
N ASN A 130 19.75 -14.45 10.01
CA ASN A 130 19.40 -13.80 8.75
C ASN A 130 17.89 -13.82 8.48
N LEU A 131 17.21 -14.94 8.79
CA LEU A 131 15.75 -15.05 8.73
C LEU A 131 15.06 -14.00 9.59
N ARG A 132 15.48 -13.85 10.85
CA ARG A 132 14.89 -12.86 11.78
C ARG A 132 15.14 -11.44 11.30
N ALA A 133 16.34 -11.15 10.79
CA ALA A 133 16.66 -9.83 10.23
C ALA A 133 15.80 -9.51 9.00
N LEU A 134 15.60 -10.49 8.10
CA LEU A 134 14.71 -10.32 6.95
C LEU A 134 13.27 -10.02 7.38
N MET A 135 12.74 -10.80 8.34
CA MET A 135 11.39 -10.58 8.88
C MET A 135 11.24 -9.15 9.43
N ALA A 136 12.20 -8.69 10.23
CA ALA A 136 12.18 -7.34 10.79
C ALA A 136 12.26 -6.26 9.72
N LYS A 137 13.12 -6.43 8.70
CA LYS A 137 13.21 -5.53 7.55
C LYS A 137 11.87 -5.45 6.81
N GLN A 138 11.29 -6.59 6.47
CA GLN A 138 10.05 -6.65 5.71
C GLN A 138 8.86 -6.12 6.49
N GLU A 139 8.79 -6.37 7.81
CA GLU A 139 7.78 -5.76 8.68
C GLU A 139 7.90 -4.22 8.69
N GLY A 140 9.13 -3.69 8.78
CA GLY A 140 9.38 -2.26 8.68
C GLY A 140 8.94 -1.67 7.33
N GLU A 141 9.28 -2.33 6.23
CA GLU A 141 8.86 -1.91 4.88
C GLU A 141 7.34 -2.00 4.72
N ARG A 142 6.68 -3.07 5.19
CA ARG A 142 5.22 -3.22 5.10
C ARG A 142 4.48 -2.12 5.85
N LYS A 143 4.95 -1.76 7.04
CA LYS A 143 4.42 -0.62 7.81
C LYS A 143 4.65 0.70 7.09
N ALA A 144 5.85 0.94 6.56
CA ALA A 144 6.17 2.17 5.82
C ALA A 144 5.30 2.36 4.56
N TRP A 145 4.89 1.28 3.91
CA TRP A 145 4.05 1.30 2.71
C TRP A 145 2.54 1.17 2.98
N GLY A 146 2.14 1.05 4.25
CA GLY A 146 0.74 0.83 4.64
C GLY A 146 0.16 -0.46 4.05
N LEU A 147 1.00 -1.51 3.92
CA LEU A 147 0.57 -2.82 3.43
C LEU A 147 -0.23 -3.61 4.49
N ASP A 148 -0.03 -3.27 5.76
CA ASP A 148 -0.73 -3.88 6.89
C ASP A 148 -1.95 -3.07 7.34
N GLU A 149 -2.10 -1.84 6.85
CA GLU A 149 -3.28 -1.02 7.11
C GLU A 149 -4.42 -1.46 6.17
N PRO A 150 -5.62 -1.75 6.71
CA PRO A 150 -6.77 -1.96 5.85
C PRO A 150 -6.98 -0.70 4.99
N PRO A 151 -7.31 -0.83 3.70
CA PRO A 151 -7.58 0.33 2.88
C PRO A 151 -8.65 1.17 3.58
N PRO A 152 -8.51 2.51 3.61
CA PRO A 152 -9.51 3.36 4.23
C PRO A 152 -10.84 3.08 3.54
N LEU A 153 -11.75 2.43 4.27
CA LEU A 153 -13.09 2.22 3.76
C LEU A 153 -13.69 3.61 3.53
N PRO A 154 -14.39 3.83 2.40
CA PRO A 154 -15.13 5.08 2.23
C PRO A 154 -16.06 5.21 3.44
N GLU A 155 -16.00 6.35 4.14
CA GLU A 155 -16.88 6.63 5.27
C GLU A 155 -18.32 6.64 4.75
N VAL A 156 -18.96 5.48 4.82
CA VAL A 156 -20.31 5.22 4.30
C VAL A 156 -21.33 6.16 4.94
N THR A 157 -21.03 6.68 6.14
CA THR A 157 -21.82 7.66 6.88
C THR A 157 -21.76 9.08 6.29
N LYS A 158 -20.80 9.37 5.42
CA LYS A 158 -20.66 10.68 4.73
C LYS A 158 -21.11 10.63 3.27
N LEU A 159 -21.45 9.45 2.76
CA LEU A 159 -21.99 9.31 1.41
C LEU A 159 -23.47 9.69 1.39
N SER A 160 -23.89 10.46 0.39
CA SER A 160 -25.32 10.71 0.16
C SER A 160 -26.05 9.42 -0.25
N ASP A 161 -27.37 9.37 -0.08
CA ASP A 161 -28.19 8.22 -0.49
C ASP A 161 -28.00 7.83 -1.97
N GLU A 162 -27.73 8.81 -2.84
CA GLU A 162 -27.42 8.56 -4.25
C GLU A 162 -26.04 7.90 -4.43
N GLN A 163 -25.05 8.35 -3.66
CA GLN A 163 -23.71 7.76 -3.67
C GLN A 163 -23.70 6.34 -3.08
N LEU A 164 -24.52 6.08 -2.05
CA LEU A 164 -24.74 4.74 -1.51
C LEU A 164 -25.40 3.81 -2.52
N LYS A 165 -26.41 4.28 -3.25
CA LYS A 165 -27.03 3.52 -4.36
C LYS A 165 -26.05 3.25 -5.51
N ALA A 166 -25.15 4.19 -5.81
CA ALA A 166 -24.10 3.99 -6.80
C ALA A 166 -23.10 2.91 -6.34
N LEU A 167 -22.67 2.97 -5.07
CA LEU A 167 -21.77 1.99 -4.46
C LEU A 167 -22.38 0.57 -4.47
N ALA A 168 -23.66 0.45 -4.11
CA ALA A 168 -24.41 -0.82 -4.13
C ALA A 168 -24.55 -1.42 -5.53
N ARG A 169 -24.43 -0.60 -6.59
CA ARG A 169 -24.41 -1.03 -7.99
C ARG A 169 -22.99 -1.26 -8.53
N GLY A 170 -21.99 -1.24 -7.65
CA GLY A 170 -20.58 -1.43 -8.01
C GLY A 170 -19.88 -0.18 -8.58
N LYS A 171 -20.48 1.02 -8.48
CA LYS A 171 -19.84 2.27 -8.90
C LYS A 171 -19.28 3.02 -7.69
N ILE A 172 -17.98 3.30 -7.69
CA ILE A 172 -17.33 4.07 -6.62
C ILE A 172 -17.72 5.56 -6.78
N PRO A 173 -18.35 6.20 -5.78
CA PRO A 173 -18.66 7.62 -5.81
C PRO A 173 -17.40 8.46 -6.00
N GLY A 174 -17.41 9.39 -6.96
CA GLY A 174 -16.27 10.25 -7.26
C GLY A 174 -15.34 9.76 -8.38
N VAL A 175 -15.62 8.60 -8.98
CA VAL A 175 -14.96 8.13 -10.21
C VAL A 175 -16.01 8.13 -11.33
N GLY A 176 -15.99 9.16 -12.17
CA GLY A 176 -16.90 9.36 -13.30
C GLY A 176 -16.17 9.87 -14.53
#